data_AF-A0A292RFZ3-F1
#
_entry.id   AF-A0A292RFZ3-F1
#
_cell.length_a   1.000
_cell.length_b   1.000
_cell.length_c   1.000
_cell.angle_alpha   90.00
_cell.angle_beta   90.00
_cell.angle_gamma   90.00
#
_symmetry.space_group_name_H-M   'P 1'
#
loop_
_entity.id
_entity.type
_entity.pdbx_description
1 polymer ?
#
loop_
_entity_poly.entity_id
_entity_poly.type
_entity_poly.pdbx_seq_one_letter_code
_entity_poly.pdbx_strand_id
1 'polypeptide(L)' 'MFQVYTQKGNESLTKTLVGEFKDYDEAMDKAEASIEGKSELKYIVEETNGCFNSYGDLVATVIAESD' A
#
# COMPACT_ATOMS: atom_id res chain seq x y z
N MET A 1 11.41 -1.82 0.98
CA MET A 1 10.58 -0.65 1.38
C MET A 1 9.14 -1.01 1.08
N PHE A 2 8.22 -0.71 1.97
CA PHE A 2 6.81 -1.03 1.87
C PHE A 2 6.02 0.28 1.76
N GLN A 3 5.27 0.46 0.70
CA GLN A 3 4.39 1.59 0.52
C GLN A 3 2.98 1.16 0.90
N VAL A 4 2.38 1.87 1.85
CA VAL A 4 1.01 1.61 2.30
C VAL A 4 0.11 2.62 1.61
N TYR A 5 -0.90 2.09 0.94
CA TYR A 5 -1.95 2.85 0.29
C TYR A 5 -3.30 2.52 0.92
N THR A 6 -4.17 3.52 0.98
CA THR A 6 -5.59 3.33 1.29
C THR A 6 -6.42 3.77 0.11
N GLN A 7 -7.43 2.98 -0.24
CA GLN A 7 -8.37 3.27 -1.32
C GLN A 7 -9.78 3.42 -0.74
N LYS A 8 -10.49 4.47 -1.14
CA LYS A 8 -11.89 4.68 -0.75
C LYS A 8 -12.85 4.21 -1.85
N GLY A 9 -13.57 3.13 -1.59
CA GLY A 9 -14.61 2.62 -2.49
C GLY A 9 -14.14 2.14 -3.87
N ASN A 10 -15.11 1.88 -4.76
CA ASN A 10 -14.93 1.32 -6.11
C ASN A 10 -14.34 2.30 -7.14
N GLU A 11 -13.78 3.43 -6.72
CA GLU A 11 -13.12 4.37 -7.63
C GLU A 11 -11.62 4.14 -7.60
N SER A 12 -11.09 3.58 -8.68
CA SER A 12 -9.66 3.31 -8.94
C SER A 12 -8.77 4.56 -8.88
N LEU A 13 -9.37 5.75 -8.69
CA LEU A 13 -8.73 7.06 -8.73
C LEU A 13 -8.30 7.59 -7.35
N THR A 14 -8.78 7.03 -6.24
CA THR A 14 -8.51 7.55 -4.88
C THR A 14 -7.56 6.66 -4.08
N LYS A 15 -6.46 6.20 -4.70
CA LYS A 15 -5.33 5.66 -3.93
C LYS A 15 -4.62 6.80 -3.19
N THR A 16 -4.78 6.84 -1.88
CA THR A 16 -4.06 7.78 -1.00
C THR A 16 -2.86 7.04 -0.41
N LEU A 17 -1.65 7.54 -0.66
CA LEU A 17 -0.44 7.06 0.00
C LEU A 17 -0.52 7.43 1.50
N VAL A 18 -0.51 6.43 2.37
CA VAL A 18 -0.45 6.59 3.83
C VAL A 18 0.98 6.89 4.26
N GLY A 19 1.94 6.15 3.71
CA GLY A 19 3.34 6.30 4.04
C GLY A 19 4.21 5.20 3.44
N GLU A 20 5.52 5.42 3.51
CA GLU A 20 6.54 4.49 3.08
C GLU A 20 7.33 4.01 4.30
N PHE A 21 7.42 2.70 4.45
CA PHE A 21 8.03 2.02 5.58
C PHE A 21 9.19 1.15 5.10
N LYS A 22 10.13 0.81 5.98
CA LYS A 22 11.19 -0.16 5.65
C LYS A 22 10.87 -1.56 6.12
N ASP A 23 10.06 -1.66 7.17
CA ASP A 23 9.67 -2.89 7.84
C ASP A 23 8.22 -3.27 7.50
N TYR A 24 7.99 -4.57 7.27
CA TYR A 24 6.69 -5.10 6.87
C TYR A 24 5.67 -5.02 8.01
N ASP A 25 6.07 -5.38 9.23
CA ASP A 25 5.21 -5.29 10.41
C ASP A 25 4.71 -3.86 10.63
N GLU A 26 5.59 -2.87 10.49
CA GLU A 26 5.23 -1.45 10.66
C GLU A 26 4.30 -0.96 9.54
N ALA A 27 4.50 -1.45 8.31
CA ALA A 27 3.61 -1.17 7.19
C ALA A 27 2.21 -1.77 7.40
N MET A 28 2.14 -3.00 7.92
CA MET A 28 0.89 -3.71 8.16
C MET A 28 0.09 -3.09 9.32
N ASP A 29 0.76 -2.74 10.42
CA ASP A 29 0.15 -2.03 11.55
C ASP A 29 -0.46 -0.69 11.11
N LYS A 30 0.24 0.05 10.25
CA LYS A 30 -0.25 1.31 9.67
C LYS A 30 -1.37 1.13 8.66
N ALA A 31 -1.34 0.04 7.89
CA ALA A 31 -2.39 -0.32 6.96
C ALA A 31 -3.69 -0.64 7.71
N GLU A 32 -3.62 -1.49 8.74
CA GLU A 32 -4.74 -1.82 9.62
C GLU A 32 -5.24 -0.58 10.37
N ALA A 33 -4.36 0.21 10.99
CA ALA A 33 -4.74 1.44 11.68
C ALA A 33 -5.41 2.48 10.76
N SER A 34 -5.11 2.45 9.45
CA SER A 34 -5.72 3.38 8.48
C SER A 34 -7.12 2.96 8.04
N ILE A 35 -7.44 1.67 8.10
CA ILE A 35 -8.81 1.15 7.86
C ILE A 35 -9.62 1.02 9.15
N GLU A 36 -8.95 1.00 10.32
CA GLU A 36 -9.58 0.90 11.64
C GLU A 36 -10.46 2.14 11.88
N GLY A 37 -11.78 1.96 11.74
CA GLY A 37 -12.78 3.02 11.85
C GLY A 37 -13.34 3.54 10.51
N LYS A 38 -12.87 3.04 9.36
CA LYS A 38 -13.43 3.36 8.04
C LYS A 38 -13.64 2.08 7.24
N SER A 39 -14.77 1.42 7.48
CA SER A 39 -15.20 0.17 6.80
C SER A 39 -15.39 0.29 5.28
N GLU A 40 -15.28 1.49 4.72
CA GLU A 40 -15.35 1.76 3.28
C GLU A 40 -13.96 1.87 2.62
N LEU A 41 -12.88 1.76 3.41
CA LEU A 41 -11.51 1.83 2.94
C LEU A 41 -10.89 0.45 2.83
N LYS A 42 -10.22 0.20 1.71
CA LYS A 42 -9.31 -0.93 1.51
C LYS A 42 -7.88 -0.45 1.74
N TYR A 43 -7.04 -1.24 2.41
CA TYR A 43 -5.61 -1.01 2.40
C TYR A 43 -4.93 -1.86 1.33
N ILE A 44 -3.84 -1.34 0.79
CA ILE A 44 -2.98 -2.00 -0.18
C ILE A 44 -1.55 -1.76 0.28
N VAL A 45 -0.79 -2.82 0.50
CA VAL A 45 0.63 -2.75 0.85
C VAL A 45 1.43 -3.24 -0.34
N GLU A 46 2.31 -2.39 -0.84
CA GLU A 46 3.20 -2.66 -1.97
C GLU A 46 4.65 -2.73 -1.48
N GLU A 47 5.35 -3.82 -1.76
CA GLU A 47 6.79 -3.93 -1.53
C GLU A 47 7.57 -3.39 -2.74
N THR A 48 8.33 -2.35 -2.47
CA THR A 48 9.41 -1.83 -3.32
C THR A 48 10.74 -2.38 -2.84
N ASN A 49 11.33 -3.30 -3.61
CA ASN A 49 12.66 -3.85 -3.34
C ASN A 49 13.81 -3.00 -3.94
N GLY A 50 13.51 -1.79 -4.44
CA GLY A 50 14.48 -0.96 -5.16
C GLY A 50 14.92 -1.57 -6.50
N CYS A 51 14.22 -2.60 -6.97
CA CYS A 51 14.44 -3.24 -8.25
C CYS A 51 13.73 -2.42 -9.32
N PHE A 52 14.44 -2.11 -10.42
CA PHE A 52 13.87 -1.41 -11.57
C PHE A 52 13.63 -2.41 -12.69
N ASN A 53 12.49 -2.29 -13.37
CA ASN A 53 12.23 -3.08 -14.58
C ASN A 53 13.16 -2.60 -15.72
N SER A 54 13.21 -3.33 -16.83
CA SER A 54 14.04 -2.94 -17.99
C SER A 54 13.63 -1.62 -18.65
N TYR A 55 12.49 -1.04 -18.26
CA TYR A 55 12.01 0.28 -18.70
C TYR A 55 12.41 1.42 -17.76
N GLY A 56 13.08 1.11 -16.64
CA GLY A 56 13.52 2.10 -15.66
C GLY A 56 12.45 2.49 -14.65
N ASP A 57 11.32 1.78 -14.58
CA ASP A 57 10.31 1.96 -13.55
C ASP A 57 10.64 1.12 -12.33
N LEU A 58 10.41 1.69 -11.16
CA LEU A 58 10.57 1.02 -9.88
C LEU A 58 9.47 -0.04 -9.72
N VAL A 59 9.90 -1.29 -9.55
CA VAL A 59 9.01 -2.45 -9.40
C VAL A 59 8.48 -2.46 -7.98
N ALA A 60 7.19 -2.17 -7.86
CA ALA A 60 6.42 -2.37 -6.65
C ALA A 60 5.55 -3.62 -6.81
N THR A 61 5.57 -4.52 -5.82
CA THR A 61 4.75 -5.75 -5.80
C THR A 61 3.71 -5.63 -4.71
N VAL A 62 2.42 -5.77 -5.05
CA VAL A 62 1.35 -5.84 -4.03
C VAL A 62 1.53 -7.13 -3.24
N ILE A 63 1.83 -6.99 -1.95
CA ILE A 63 2.03 -8.12 -1.02
C ILE A 63 0.80 -8.37 -0.14
N ALA A 64 -0.02 -7.34 0.06
CA ALA A 64 -1.26 -7.45 0.81
C ALA A 64 -2.29 -6.47 0.24
N GLU A 65 -3.50 -6.95 0.02
CA GLU A 65 -4.67 -6.13 -0.31
C GLU A 65 -5.85 -6.61 0.56
N SER A 66 -6.62 -5.66 1.10
CA SER A 66 -7.90 -5.97 1.76
C SER A 66 -9.03 -5.88 0.75
N ASP A 67 -9.93 -6.88 0.75
CA ASP A 67 -11.19 -6.84 0.00
C ASP A 67 -12.26 -5.98 0.68
#